data_AF-A0A957U042-F1
#
_entry.id   AF-A0A957U042-F1
#
_cell.length_a   1.000
_cell.length_b   1.000
_cell.length_c   1.000
_cell.angle_alpha   90.00
_cell.angle_beta   90.00
_cell.angle_gamma   90.00
#
_symmetry.space_group_name_H-M   'P 1'
#
loop_
_entity.id
_entity.type
_entity.pdbx_description
1 polymer ?
#
loop_
_entity_poly.entity_id
_entity_poly.type
_entity_poly.pdbx_seq_one_letter_code
_entity_poly.pdbx_strand_id
1 'polypeptide(L)'
;MNASIDGLELADVDTVSEELGFRNIHYYAAAATKYGTLAKGGYEYEGMAYDGNFVHVEEFDTCVECHNTHTLELELAACATCHEGVESAEDLHDVRMEGSTVDYDGDGDIEEGIYYELDGLKTMLYAAIQTYANEVSGTPVAYNSQAYPYFFIDADGDGEVTDADTERYNAWTPRLLKAAYNYQTSYKDPGAYVHGGKYIVELIHDSIMDLNEAIAEPVDMSAASRIDAGHFAGSEEAFRHWDEDGRVPGSCATCHTSGGLPMVINEGVSISQEPSNGFLCSTCHDDLQEYTRFEIEDVTFPSGLTVTADDPDNHLCMSCHQGRESTISVNQRIGDTPADEVSDALRFINVHYFAAAATRYGTEAKGAYEYDGKEYVGYYDHANVNSCTDCHDVHNLEVAWEGCTECHEEVESKGDLENIRYYFTDYDGDGDDEEGVAFEIEALREDLYVALQAYATDTLGTGIVYNPARYPYFFVDANGNGEADGDEGDSFASWSPRLLRGAYNYQYASKDPGGYTHNAPYIIQVLYDSIEDLGGDVGDMVRPEVE
;
A
#
# COMPACT_ATOMS: atom_id res chain seq x y z
N MET A 1 7.82 21.02 -16.91
CA MET A 1 6.74 20.78 -17.88
C MET A 1 5.52 21.68 -17.62
N ASN A 2 5.01 21.75 -16.39
CA ASN A 2 3.81 22.53 -16.02
C ASN A 2 3.90 23.98 -16.51
N ALA A 3 5.03 24.66 -16.29
CA ALA A 3 5.21 26.04 -16.76
C ALA A 3 5.09 26.27 -18.30
N SER A 4 5.12 25.23 -19.15
CA SER A 4 4.79 25.37 -20.59
C SER A 4 3.31 25.15 -20.90
N ILE A 5 2.57 24.50 -20.00
CA ILE A 5 1.15 24.20 -20.13
C ILE A 5 0.32 25.27 -19.40
N ASP A 6 0.77 25.64 -18.20
CA ASP A 6 0.13 26.61 -17.32
C ASP A 6 -0.02 27.97 -18.03
N GLY A 7 -1.25 28.46 -18.10
CA GLY A 7 -1.57 29.76 -18.69
C GLY A 7 -1.94 29.72 -20.18
N LEU A 8 -1.94 28.54 -20.82
CA LEU A 8 -2.55 28.38 -22.14
C LEU A 8 -4.08 28.41 -22.03
N GLU A 9 -4.74 29.23 -22.84
CA GLU A 9 -6.20 29.25 -22.96
C GLU A 9 -6.65 28.23 -24.01
N LEU A 10 -6.63 26.94 -23.64
CA LEU A 10 -7.09 25.83 -24.49
C LEU A 10 -8.52 25.43 -24.15
N ALA A 11 -9.22 24.80 -25.10
CA ALA A 11 -10.59 24.31 -24.87
C ALA A 11 -10.58 23.14 -23.87
N ASP A 12 -9.56 22.29 -23.95
CA ASP A 12 -9.29 21.14 -23.10
C ASP A 12 -7.79 20.73 -23.19
N VAL A 13 -7.40 19.72 -22.42
CA VAL A 13 -6.03 19.16 -22.39
C VAL A 13 -5.64 18.39 -23.66
N ASP A 14 -6.59 18.17 -24.56
CA ASP A 14 -6.44 17.43 -25.82
C ASP A 14 -6.39 18.36 -27.05
N THR A 15 -6.46 19.68 -26.81
CA THR A 15 -6.37 20.69 -27.86
C THR A 15 -4.92 20.91 -28.28
N VAL A 16 -4.63 20.72 -29.58
CA VAL A 16 -3.31 21.01 -30.17
C VAL A 16 -3.00 22.50 -30.08
N SER A 17 -1.76 22.82 -29.65
CA SER A 17 -1.29 24.21 -29.53
C SER A 17 0.07 24.41 -30.20
N GLU A 18 0.16 25.43 -31.06
CA GLU A 18 1.43 25.86 -31.67
C GLU A 18 2.40 26.48 -30.65
N GLU A 19 1.91 26.86 -29.46
CA GLU A 19 2.75 27.37 -28.36
C GLU A 19 3.47 26.25 -27.60
N LEU A 20 3.00 25.00 -27.75
CA LEU A 20 3.62 23.83 -27.17
C LEU A 20 4.75 23.30 -28.06
N GLY A 21 5.81 22.85 -27.40
CA GLY A 21 6.94 22.21 -28.04
C GLY A 21 7.65 21.31 -27.06
N PHE A 22 8.20 20.21 -27.59
CA PHE A 22 8.90 19.23 -26.78
C PHE A 22 10.05 19.84 -25.96
N ARG A 23 10.11 19.47 -24.68
CA ARG A 23 11.19 19.87 -23.76
C ARG A 23 11.92 18.63 -23.33
N ASN A 24 13.23 18.63 -23.48
CA ASN A 24 14.06 17.48 -23.14
C ASN A 24 14.56 17.55 -21.70
N ILE A 25 14.48 16.45 -20.96
CA ILE A 25 15.33 16.22 -19.78
C ILE A 25 16.78 16.02 -20.26
N HIS A 26 17.77 16.51 -19.51
CA HIS A 26 19.16 16.35 -19.94
C HIS A 26 19.54 14.86 -20.00
N TYR A 27 20.55 14.51 -20.82
CA TYR A 27 21.05 13.14 -20.90
C TYR A 27 21.77 12.74 -19.61
N TYR A 28 21.85 11.44 -19.34
CA TYR A 28 22.46 10.85 -18.14
C TYR A 28 21.88 11.43 -16.84
N ALA A 29 20.55 11.52 -16.76
CA ALA A 29 19.82 12.09 -15.63
C ALA A 29 19.71 11.14 -14.42
N ALA A 30 20.72 10.31 -14.17
CA ALA A 30 20.72 9.26 -13.14
C ALA A 30 20.35 9.76 -11.73
N ALA A 31 20.82 10.97 -11.36
CA ALA A 31 20.43 11.57 -10.09
C ALA A 31 18.92 11.92 -10.04
N ALA A 32 18.33 12.36 -11.15
CA ALA A 32 16.90 12.64 -11.19
C ALA A 32 16.07 11.36 -11.07
N THR A 33 16.55 10.26 -11.68
CA THR A 33 15.96 8.92 -11.51
C THR A 33 16.10 8.43 -10.07
N LYS A 34 17.32 8.46 -9.50
CA LYS A 34 17.60 7.94 -8.15
C LYS A 34 16.82 8.67 -7.07
N TYR A 35 16.72 9.99 -7.16
CA TYR A 35 16.00 10.78 -6.15
C TYR A 35 14.48 10.82 -6.37
N GLY A 36 13.97 10.26 -7.47
CA GLY A 36 12.54 10.14 -7.73
C GLY A 36 11.76 11.44 -7.49
N THR A 37 10.70 11.36 -6.69
CA THR A 37 9.86 12.51 -6.35
C THR A 37 10.55 13.62 -5.55
N LEU A 38 11.71 13.34 -4.93
CA LEU A 38 12.50 14.39 -4.29
C LEU A 38 13.19 15.30 -5.32
N ALA A 39 13.48 14.79 -6.52
CA ALA A 39 14.06 15.55 -7.62
C ALA A 39 13.04 15.98 -8.68
N LYS A 40 11.92 15.24 -8.81
CA LYS A 40 10.86 15.46 -9.82
C LYS A 40 11.42 15.55 -11.23
N GLY A 41 12.24 14.56 -11.59
CA GLY A 41 12.86 14.46 -12.91
C GLY A 41 11.84 14.22 -14.02
N GLY A 42 10.88 13.34 -13.75
CA GLY A 42 9.71 13.06 -14.58
C GLY A 42 8.57 14.05 -14.40
N TYR A 43 7.53 13.87 -15.20
CA TYR A 43 6.23 14.50 -15.00
C TYR A 43 5.37 13.61 -14.09
N GLU A 44 5.07 14.11 -12.91
CA GLU A 44 4.17 13.47 -11.94
C GLU A 44 2.73 13.96 -12.16
N TYR A 45 1.77 13.02 -12.20
CA TYR A 45 0.35 13.31 -12.38
C TYR A 45 -0.30 13.75 -11.07
N GLU A 46 -1.28 14.65 -11.18
CA GLU A 46 -1.96 15.22 -10.01
C GLU A 46 -2.75 14.15 -9.25
N GLY A 47 -2.64 14.15 -7.92
CA GLY A 47 -3.30 13.16 -7.05
C GLY A 47 -2.54 11.84 -6.91
N MET A 48 -1.48 11.63 -7.69
CA MET A 48 -0.65 10.43 -7.60
C MET A 48 0.57 10.67 -6.70
N ALA A 49 0.93 9.66 -5.91
CA ALA A 49 2.19 9.60 -5.18
C ALA A 49 3.22 8.78 -5.98
N TYR A 50 4.50 9.10 -5.75
CA TYR A 50 5.61 8.52 -6.50
C TYR A 50 6.75 8.12 -5.57
N ASP A 51 7.54 7.16 -6.01
CA ASP A 51 8.72 6.70 -5.31
C ASP A 51 9.73 7.85 -5.13
N GLY A 52 10.31 7.89 -3.94
CA GLY A 52 11.30 8.88 -3.51
C GLY A 52 12.73 8.48 -3.87
N ASN A 53 13.66 8.75 -2.96
CA ASN A 53 15.05 8.33 -3.15
C ASN A 53 15.15 6.81 -3.09
N PHE A 54 15.60 6.19 -4.17
CA PHE A 54 16.00 4.78 -4.18
C PHE A 54 17.24 4.61 -3.32
N VAL A 55 17.10 3.84 -2.23
CA VAL A 55 18.18 3.52 -1.30
C VAL A 55 18.59 2.07 -1.54
N HIS A 56 19.87 1.85 -1.83
CA HIS A 56 20.44 0.51 -1.86
C HIS A 56 20.91 0.11 -0.45
N VAL A 57 21.57 -1.04 -0.28
CA VAL A 57 22.28 -1.34 0.98
C VAL A 57 23.30 -0.24 1.31
N GLU A 58 23.59 -0.02 2.59
CA GLU A 58 24.34 1.15 3.10
C GLU A 58 25.70 1.35 2.38
N GLU A 59 26.38 0.26 2.03
CA GLU A 59 27.68 0.29 1.34
C GLU A 59 27.62 0.72 -0.14
N PHE A 60 26.42 0.85 -0.73
CA PHE A 60 26.20 1.10 -2.16
C PHE A 60 25.16 2.21 -2.43
N ASP A 61 24.93 3.11 -1.48
CA ASP A 61 23.90 4.15 -1.64
C ASP A 61 24.37 5.37 -2.46
N THR A 62 25.67 5.52 -2.71
CA THR A 62 26.22 6.64 -3.47
C THR A 62 26.71 6.22 -4.85
N CYS A 63 26.71 7.17 -5.80
CA CYS A 63 27.17 6.90 -7.17
C CYS A 63 28.60 6.35 -7.25
N VAL A 64 29.47 6.71 -6.28
CA VAL A 64 30.90 6.38 -6.31
C VAL A 64 31.21 5.02 -5.71
N GLU A 65 30.23 4.38 -5.07
CA GLU A 65 30.32 3.01 -4.58
C GLU A 65 30.02 2.01 -5.71
N CYS A 66 29.16 2.39 -6.66
CA CYS A 66 28.87 1.59 -7.86
C CYS A 66 29.76 1.94 -9.06
N HIS A 67 30.22 3.19 -9.17
CA HIS A 67 30.99 3.68 -10.31
C HIS A 67 32.36 4.21 -9.94
N ASN A 68 33.32 3.96 -10.83
CA ASN A 68 34.60 4.65 -10.79
C ASN A 68 34.44 6.14 -11.11
N THR A 69 34.82 7.02 -10.18
CA THR A 69 34.71 8.47 -10.35
C THR A 69 35.47 9.07 -11.54
N HIS A 70 36.44 8.36 -12.12
CA HIS A 70 37.26 8.86 -13.22
C HIS A 70 36.93 8.21 -14.57
N THR A 71 36.71 6.89 -14.61
CA THR A 71 36.34 6.19 -15.85
C THR A 71 34.83 6.12 -16.07
N LEU A 72 34.04 6.29 -15.01
CA LEU A 72 32.58 6.10 -14.95
C LEU A 72 32.14 4.64 -15.15
N GLU A 73 33.10 3.71 -15.27
CA GLU A 73 32.84 2.28 -15.39
C GLU A 73 32.29 1.72 -14.08
N LEU A 74 31.44 0.70 -14.21
CA LEU A 74 30.85 -0.02 -13.09
C LEU A 74 31.89 -0.89 -12.38
N GLU A 75 31.86 -0.89 -11.05
CA GLU A 75 32.68 -1.76 -10.21
C GLU A 75 32.00 -3.15 -10.08
N LEU A 76 31.88 -3.88 -11.19
CA LEU A 76 31.08 -5.12 -11.31
C LEU A 76 31.40 -6.21 -10.28
N ALA A 77 32.66 -6.32 -9.85
CA ALA A 77 33.07 -7.29 -8.83
C ALA A 77 32.38 -7.04 -7.48
N ALA A 78 32.02 -5.79 -7.19
CA ALA A 78 31.29 -5.42 -6.00
C ALA A 78 29.82 -5.87 -6.12
N CYS A 79 29.18 -5.63 -7.26
CA CYS A 79 27.81 -6.08 -7.56
C CYS A 79 27.68 -7.61 -7.47
N ALA A 80 28.64 -8.35 -8.04
CA ALA A 80 28.65 -9.81 -8.07
C ALA A 80 28.76 -10.49 -6.68
N THR A 81 28.99 -9.70 -5.62
CA THR A 81 28.99 -10.22 -4.24
C THR A 81 27.57 -10.57 -3.76
N CYS A 82 26.56 -9.82 -4.22
CA CYS A 82 25.16 -10.02 -3.83
C CYS A 82 24.28 -10.45 -5.02
N HIS A 83 24.63 -10.04 -6.24
CA HIS A 83 23.91 -10.40 -7.46
C HIS A 83 24.65 -11.53 -8.19
N GLU A 84 24.27 -12.78 -7.88
CA GLU A 84 24.87 -13.96 -8.51
C GLU A 84 24.68 -13.92 -10.04
N GLY A 85 25.72 -14.27 -10.79
CA GLY A 85 25.68 -14.31 -12.26
C GLY A 85 26.13 -13.01 -12.97
N VAL A 86 26.35 -11.91 -12.24
CA VAL A 86 26.85 -10.66 -12.84
C VAL A 86 28.34 -10.78 -13.19
N GLU A 87 28.67 -10.86 -14.49
CA GLU A 87 30.05 -10.88 -15.01
C GLU A 87 30.37 -9.66 -15.91
N SER A 88 29.33 -9.01 -16.42
CA SER A 88 29.37 -7.89 -17.36
C SER A 88 28.30 -6.84 -17.00
N ALA A 89 28.33 -5.68 -17.69
CA ALA A 89 27.33 -4.64 -17.46
C ALA A 89 25.96 -5.05 -18.00
N GLU A 90 25.94 -5.84 -19.07
CA GLU A 90 24.74 -6.38 -19.68
C GLU A 90 24.00 -7.36 -18.76
N ASP A 91 24.72 -8.15 -17.96
CA ASP A 91 24.10 -9.09 -17.01
C ASP A 91 23.29 -8.37 -15.91
N LEU A 92 23.51 -7.07 -15.69
CA LEU A 92 22.69 -6.27 -14.77
C LEU A 92 21.25 -6.10 -15.27
N HIS A 93 20.98 -6.30 -16.57
CA HIS A 93 19.62 -6.27 -17.10
C HIS A 93 18.77 -7.40 -16.52
N ASP A 94 19.39 -8.53 -16.20
CA ASP A 94 18.72 -9.72 -15.68
C ASP A 94 18.55 -9.68 -14.15
N VAL A 95 19.02 -8.62 -13.49
CA VAL A 95 18.93 -8.50 -12.02
C VAL A 95 17.51 -8.12 -11.60
N ARG A 96 16.90 -9.01 -10.82
CA ARG A 96 15.73 -8.80 -9.97
C ARG A 96 16.05 -9.29 -8.56
N MET A 97 15.49 -8.65 -7.55
CA MET A 97 15.61 -9.06 -6.15
C MET A 97 14.21 -9.27 -5.56
N GLU A 98 14.15 -10.04 -4.47
CA GLU A 98 12.92 -10.36 -3.74
C GLU A 98 12.12 -9.13 -3.25
N GLY A 99 12.73 -7.94 -3.21
CA GLY A 99 11.99 -6.69 -2.96
C GLY A 99 11.20 -6.17 -4.17
N SER A 100 11.03 -6.99 -5.21
CA SER A 100 10.29 -6.68 -6.43
C SER A 100 9.78 -7.91 -7.16
N THR A 101 8.63 -8.43 -6.72
CA THR A 101 8.06 -9.71 -7.17
C THR A 101 6.83 -9.57 -8.07
N VAL A 102 6.44 -8.34 -8.41
CA VAL A 102 5.28 -8.07 -9.27
C VAL A 102 5.65 -8.06 -10.75
N ASP A 103 4.65 -8.31 -11.60
CA ASP A 103 4.72 -8.17 -13.06
C ASP A 103 4.34 -6.73 -13.43
N TYR A 104 5.31 -5.90 -13.82
CA TYR A 104 5.05 -4.47 -14.04
C TYR A 104 4.48 -4.19 -15.43
N ASP A 105 4.88 -4.93 -16.46
CA ASP A 105 4.40 -4.75 -17.83
C ASP A 105 3.21 -5.63 -18.21
N GLY A 106 2.90 -6.64 -17.40
CA GLY A 106 1.74 -7.50 -17.54
C GLY A 106 1.90 -8.64 -18.55
N ASP A 107 3.14 -9.00 -18.92
CA ASP A 107 3.42 -10.06 -19.88
C ASP A 107 3.41 -11.49 -19.28
N GLY A 108 3.35 -11.58 -17.95
CA GLY A 108 3.33 -12.81 -17.16
C GLY A 108 4.70 -13.34 -16.75
N ASP A 109 5.80 -12.63 -17.02
CA ASP A 109 7.16 -13.01 -16.62
C ASP A 109 7.64 -12.22 -15.39
N ILE A 110 7.58 -12.84 -14.22
CA ILE A 110 8.11 -12.28 -12.97
C ILE A 110 9.55 -12.73 -12.68
N GLU A 111 10.17 -13.51 -13.56
CA GLU A 111 11.56 -13.97 -13.41
C GLU A 111 12.56 -13.02 -14.09
N GLU A 112 12.13 -12.26 -15.09
CA GLU A 112 12.99 -11.32 -15.80
C GLU A 112 13.41 -10.10 -14.97
N GLY A 113 14.57 -9.51 -15.29
CA GLY A 113 15.06 -8.33 -14.57
C GLY A 113 14.27 -7.06 -14.86
N ILE A 114 14.36 -6.07 -13.96
CA ILE A 114 13.62 -4.79 -14.03
C ILE A 114 13.91 -4.00 -15.31
N TYR A 115 15.00 -4.32 -16.01
CA TYR A 115 15.27 -3.74 -17.32
C TYR A 115 14.19 -4.07 -18.35
N TYR A 116 13.73 -5.33 -18.39
CA TYR A 116 12.81 -5.83 -19.41
C TYR A 116 11.37 -5.38 -19.13
N GLU A 117 10.95 -5.42 -17.87
CA GLU A 117 9.75 -4.74 -17.36
C GLU A 117 9.63 -3.27 -17.84
N LEU A 118 10.73 -2.51 -17.74
CA LEU A 118 10.75 -1.14 -18.25
C LEU A 118 10.72 -1.08 -19.79
N ASP A 119 11.19 -2.08 -20.51
CA ASP A 119 11.16 -2.14 -21.97
C ASP A 119 9.77 -2.48 -22.51
N GLY A 120 9.07 -3.42 -21.89
CA GLY A 120 7.67 -3.74 -22.19
C GLY A 120 6.76 -2.54 -21.92
N LEU A 121 6.88 -1.91 -20.74
CA LEU A 121 6.13 -0.69 -20.42
C LEU A 121 6.43 0.46 -21.40
N LYS A 122 7.69 0.64 -21.83
CA LYS A 122 8.04 1.64 -22.86
C LYS A 122 7.36 1.31 -24.19
N THR A 123 7.31 0.03 -24.57
CA THR A 123 6.64 -0.42 -25.80
C THR A 123 5.15 -0.09 -25.75
N MET A 124 4.48 -0.38 -24.63
CA MET A 124 3.08 -0.05 -24.39
C MET A 124 2.82 1.46 -24.46
N LEU A 125 3.64 2.26 -23.77
CA LEU A 125 3.49 3.72 -23.79
C LEU A 125 3.74 4.32 -25.17
N TYR A 126 4.70 3.80 -25.93
CA TYR A 126 4.94 4.29 -27.28
C TYR A 126 3.76 4.00 -28.21
N ALA A 127 3.18 2.80 -28.13
CA ALA A 127 1.97 2.46 -28.86
C ALA A 127 0.78 3.37 -28.47
N ALA A 128 0.61 3.69 -27.19
CA ALA A 128 -0.39 4.64 -26.72
C ALA A 128 -0.15 6.06 -27.27
N ILE A 129 1.10 6.54 -27.25
CA ILE A 129 1.52 7.83 -27.81
C ILE A 129 1.19 7.91 -29.31
N GLN A 130 1.52 6.87 -30.07
CA GLN A 130 1.21 6.80 -31.51
C GLN A 130 -0.29 6.82 -31.77
N THR A 131 -1.05 6.03 -31.01
CA THR A 131 -2.52 5.96 -31.13
C THR A 131 -3.14 7.32 -30.83
N TYR A 132 -2.77 7.95 -29.72
CA TYR A 132 -3.25 9.29 -29.35
C TYR A 132 -2.87 10.36 -30.39
N ALA A 133 -1.62 10.35 -30.87
CA ALA A 133 -1.15 11.29 -31.88
C ALA A 133 -1.97 11.19 -33.18
N ASN A 134 -2.31 9.96 -33.59
CA ASN A 134 -3.13 9.68 -34.76
C ASN A 134 -4.60 10.08 -34.57
N GLU A 135 -5.23 9.63 -33.49
CA GLU A 135 -6.68 9.76 -33.28
C GLU A 135 -7.09 11.13 -32.76
N VAL A 136 -6.31 11.68 -31.83
CA VAL A 136 -6.66 12.89 -31.07
C VAL A 136 -5.93 14.11 -31.63
N SER A 137 -4.60 14.02 -31.77
CA SER A 137 -3.80 15.14 -32.31
C SER A 137 -3.92 15.28 -33.84
N GLY A 138 -4.37 14.22 -34.52
CA GLY A 138 -4.56 14.17 -35.97
C GLY A 138 -3.26 14.20 -36.78
N THR A 139 -2.11 13.99 -36.14
CA THR A 139 -0.79 13.99 -36.78
C THR A 139 0.03 12.81 -36.24
N PRO A 140 0.39 11.83 -37.08
CA PRO A 140 1.22 10.70 -36.68
C PRO A 140 2.59 11.14 -36.14
N VAL A 141 3.12 10.41 -35.15
CA VAL A 141 4.39 10.72 -34.47
C VAL A 141 5.36 9.55 -34.58
N ALA A 142 6.62 9.86 -34.87
CA ALA A 142 7.74 8.93 -34.79
C ALA A 142 8.78 9.43 -33.78
N TYR A 143 9.39 8.52 -33.03
CA TYR A 143 10.40 8.82 -32.02
C TYR A 143 11.76 8.22 -32.35
N ASN A 144 12.83 8.97 -32.04
CA ASN A 144 14.20 8.46 -32.05
C ASN A 144 15.01 9.09 -30.92
N SER A 145 15.44 8.27 -29.96
CA SER A 145 16.18 8.70 -28.77
C SER A 145 17.54 9.35 -29.07
N GLN A 146 18.10 9.09 -30.27
CA GLN A 146 19.44 9.51 -30.71
C GLN A 146 19.42 10.68 -31.71
N ALA A 147 18.27 11.03 -32.28
CA ALA A 147 18.16 12.08 -33.29
C ALA A 147 17.40 13.29 -32.75
N TYR A 148 18.01 14.49 -32.75
CA TYR A 148 17.28 15.73 -32.43
C TYR A 148 16.33 16.10 -33.58
N PRO A 149 15.04 16.43 -33.33
CA PRO A 149 14.44 16.85 -32.05
C PRO A 149 13.68 15.76 -31.27
N TYR A 150 14.08 14.51 -31.44
CA TYR A 150 13.57 13.27 -30.82
C TYR A 150 12.21 12.83 -31.34
N PHE A 151 11.27 13.76 -31.52
CA PHE A 151 9.95 13.48 -32.07
C PHE A 151 9.79 14.14 -33.43
N PHE A 152 9.36 13.36 -34.41
CA PHE A 152 9.16 13.74 -35.81
C PHE A 152 7.72 13.50 -36.21
N ILE A 153 7.26 14.23 -37.24
CA ILE A 153 6.03 13.86 -37.93
C ILE A 153 6.32 12.57 -38.69
N ASP A 154 5.59 11.51 -38.38
CA ASP A 154 5.65 10.23 -39.08
C ASP A 154 4.90 10.38 -40.41
N ALA A 155 5.66 10.68 -41.47
CA ALA A 155 5.11 11.11 -42.76
C ALA A 155 4.59 9.93 -43.60
N ASP A 156 5.13 8.73 -43.40
CA ASP A 156 4.73 7.53 -44.12
C ASP A 156 3.88 6.55 -43.28
N GLY A 157 3.71 6.83 -41.99
CA GLY A 157 2.82 6.11 -41.09
C GLY A 157 3.37 4.77 -40.66
N ASP A 158 4.69 4.59 -40.69
CA ASP A 158 5.35 3.33 -40.32
C ASP A 158 5.72 3.24 -38.83
N GLY A 159 5.58 4.34 -38.10
CA GLY A 159 5.82 4.44 -36.67
C GLY A 159 7.29 4.59 -36.27
N GLU A 160 8.20 4.69 -37.23
CA GLU A 160 9.65 4.79 -37.01
C GLU A 160 10.20 6.07 -37.62
N VAL A 161 11.38 6.51 -37.16
CA VAL A 161 12.05 7.66 -37.79
C VAL A 161 12.90 7.19 -38.96
N THR A 162 12.47 7.51 -40.17
CA THR A 162 13.16 7.17 -41.42
C THR A 162 13.70 8.41 -42.15
N ASP A 163 14.28 8.21 -43.35
CA ASP A 163 14.70 9.32 -44.22
C ASP A 163 13.50 10.16 -44.74
N ALA A 164 12.26 9.68 -44.58
CA ALA A 164 11.04 10.41 -44.93
C ALA A 164 10.68 11.47 -43.88
N ASP A 165 11.04 11.25 -42.61
CA ASP A 165 10.56 11.98 -41.45
C ASP A 165 11.46 13.17 -41.11
N THR A 166 11.39 14.18 -41.97
CA THR A 166 12.31 15.33 -41.90
C THR A 166 11.81 16.48 -41.02
N GLU A 167 10.52 16.47 -40.66
CA GLU A 167 9.87 17.56 -39.93
C GLU A 167 9.73 17.23 -38.44
N ARG A 168 10.02 18.22 -37.58
CA ARG A 168 9.80 18.08 -36.13
C ARG A 168 8.31 17.88 -35.84
N TYR A 169 7.99 17.08 -34.84
CA TYR A 169 6.62 16.96 -34.37
C TYR A 169 6.12 18.29 -33.79
N ASN A 170 4.92 18.72 -34.19
CA ASN A 170 4.36 20.04 -33.87
C ASN A 170 2.89 20.00 -33.41
N ALA A 171 2.23 18.85 -33.41
CA ALA A 171 0.83 18.71 -33.00
C ALA A 171 0.73 18.36 -31.50
N TRP A 172 1.42 19.13 -30.65
CA TRP A 172 1.44 18.87 -29.21
C TRP A 172 0.15 19.31 -28.53
N THR A 173 -0.46 18.40 -27.78
CA THR A 173 -1.47 18.70 -26.75
C THR A 173 -0.80 18.71 -25.37
N PRO A 174 -1.38 19.36 -24.35
CA PRO A 174 -0.92 19.21 -22.97
C PRO A 174 -0.77 17.75 -22.53
N ARG A 175 -1.73 16.88 -22.87
CA ARG A 175 -1.71 15.44 -22.52
C ARG A 175 -0.54 14.70 -23.16
N LEU A 176 -0.43 14.78 -24.49
CA LEU A 176 0.63 14.11 -25.25
C LEU A 176 2.03 14.58 -24.84
N LEU A 177 2.18 15.86 -24.51
CA LEU A 177 3.47 16.42 -24.10
C LEU A 177 3.96 15.84 -22.76
N LYS A 178 3.05 15.55 -21.82
CA LYS A 178 3.39 14.90 -20.53
C LYS A 178 3.88 13.48 -20.75
N ALA A 179 3.10 12.67 -21.48
CA ALA A 179 3.44 11.30 -21.82
C ALA A 179 4.76 11.20 -22.60
N ALA A 180 4.95 12.03 -23.63
CA ALA A 180 6.20 12.06 -24.40
C ALA A 180 7.41 12.49 -23.56
N TYR A 181 7.23 13.32 -22.54
CA TYR A 181 8.30 13.70 -21.63
C TYR A 181 8.71 12.55 -20.70
N ASN A 182 7.75 11.80 -20.16
CA ASN A 182 8.03 10.61 -19.35
C ASN A 182 8.66 9.49 -20.19
N TYR A 183 8.16 9.29 -21.41
CA TYR A 183 8.77 8.37 -22.38
C TYR A 183 10.22 8.78 -22.72
N GLN A 184 10.50 10.06 -22.95
CA GLN A 184 11.89 10.51 -23.13
C GLN A 184 12.74 10.28 -21.87
N THR A 185 12.17 10.55 -20.69
CA THR A 185 12.85 10.42 -19.40
C THR A 185 13.34 9.00 -19.14
N SER A 186 12.54 8.00 -19.47
CA SER A 186 12.91 6.58 -19.32
C SER A 186 14.10 6.13 -20.19
N TYR A 187 14.46 6.89 -21.23
CA TYR A 187 15.65 6.66 -22.06
C TYR A 187 16.85 7.56 -21.73
N LYS A 188 16.70 8.61 -20.92
CA LYS A 188 17.82 9.54 -20.61
C LYS A 188 18.66 9.12 -19.44
N ASP A 189 18.29 8.05 -18.76
CA ASP A 189 19.15 7.31 -17.86
C ASP A 189 19.29 5.86 -18.35
N PRO A 190 20.44 5.49 -18.95
CA PRO A 190 20.66 4.11 -19.37
C PRO A 190 20.62 3.10 -18.22
N GLY A 191 20.87 3.54 -16.98
CA GLY A 191 20.80 2.71 -15.78
C GLY A 191 19.49 2.88 -15.01
N ALA A 192 18.41 3.35 -15.65
CA ALA A 192 17.15 3.66 -14.98
C ALA A 192 16.62 2.51 -14.11
N TYR A 193 16.76 1.26 -14.60
CA TYR A 193 16.34 0.04 -13.93
C TYR A 193 17.07 -0.22 -12.59
N VAL A 194 18.31 0.26 -12.42
CA VAL A 194 19.08 0.14 -11.16
C VAL A 194 19.10 1.42 -10.32
N HIS A 195 18.90 2.59 -10.94
CA HIS A 195 18.94 3.86 -10.20
C HIS A 195 17.63 4.18 -9.49
N GLY A 196 16.49 3.74 -10.03
CA GLY A 196 15.16 4.05 -9.49
C GLY A 196 14.06 3.50 -10.38
N GLY A 197 14.17 2.23 -10.77
CA GLY A 197 13.31 1.61 -11.79
C GLY A 197 11.83 1.78 -11.50
N LYS A 198 11.42 1.58 -10.24
CA LYS A 198 10.03 1.74 -9.78
C LYS A 198 9.46 3.14 -10.02
N TYR A 199 10.24 4.20 -9.78
CA TYR A 199 9.82 5.56 -10.12
C TYR A 199 9.55 5.72 -11.63
N ILE A 200 10.38 5.10 -12.48
CA ILE A 200 10.19 5.15 -13.94
C ILE A 200 8.98 4.31 -14.38
N VAL A 201 8.74 3.16 -13.76
CA VAL A 201 7.51 2.36 -13.94
C VAL A 201 6.28 3.23 -13.69
N GLU A 202 6.21 3.88 -12.53
CA GLU A 202 5.05 4.71 -12.15
C GLU A 202 4.80 5.84 -13.15
N LEU A 203 5.86 6.53 -13.60
CA LEU A 203 5.75 7.59 -14.60
C LEU A 203 5.22 7.08 -15.95
N ILE A 204 5.65 5.89 -16.38
CA ILE A 204 5.22 5.28 -17.64
C ILE A 204 3.77 4.80 -17.51
N HIS A 205 3.47 4.04 -16.46
CA HIS A 205 2.14 3.52 -16.16
C HIS A 205 1.10 4.65 -16.14
N ASP A 206 1.35 5.72 -15.38
CA ASP A 206 0.42 6.85 -15.28
C ASP A 206 0.29 7.62 -16.59
N SER A 207 1.33 7.63 -17.43
CA SER A 207 1.24 8.21 -18.78
C SER A 207 0.35 7.40 -19.71
N ILE A 208 0.36 6.06 -19.60
CA ILE A 208 -0.56 5.20 -20.34
C ILE A 208 -1.99 5.45 -19.86
N MET A 209 -2.21 5.48 -18.54
CA MET A 209 -3.53 5.76 -17.96
C MET A 209 -4.09 7.12 -18.38
N ASP A 210 -3.26 8.16 -18.39
CA ASP A 210 -3.64 9.51 -18.86
C ASP A 210 -4.05 9.48 -20.35
N LEU A 211 -3.28 8.82 -21.22
CA LEU A 211 -3.63 8.71 -22.65
C LEU A 211 -4.89 7.87 -22.89
N ASN A 212 -5.11 6.82 -22.08
CA ASN A 212 -6.27 5.93 -22.14
C ASN A 212 -7.61 6.66 -21.94
N GLU A 213 -7.63 7.83 -21.30
CA GLU A 213 -8.84 8.65 -21.17
C GLU A 213 -9.35 9.24 -22.49
N ALA A 214 -8.50 9.31 -23.52
CA ALA A 214 -8.76 10.07 -24.74
C ALA A 214 -8.74 9.24 -26.03
N ILE A 215 -8.08 8.07 -26.04
CA ILE A 215 -8.04 7.18 -27.21
C ILE A 215 -9.28 6.29 -27.29
N ALA A 216 -9.64 5.86 -28.50
CA ALA A 216 -10.89 5.13 -28.72
C ALA A 216 -10.90 3.71 -28.12
N GLU A 217 -9.75 3.03 -28.18
CA GLU A 217 -9.54 1.70 -27.61
C GLU A 217 -8.36 1.79 -26.61
N PRO A 218 -8.64 1.86 -25.29
CA PRO A 218 -7.60 1.95 -24.28
C PRO A 218 -6.61 0.77 -24.32
N VAL A 219 -5.34 1.05 -24.03
CA VAL A 219 -4.34 0.00 -23.74
C VAL A 219 -4.79 -0.75 -22.50
N ASP A 220 -4.84 -2.08 -22.60
CA ASP A 220 -5.18 -2.94 -21.47
C ASP A 220 -4.03 -2.95 -20.46
N MET A 221 -4.30 -2.43 -19.26
CA MET A 221 -3.37 -2.36 -18.13
C MET A 221 -3.78 -3.30 -17.00
N SER A 222 -4.75 -4.20 -17.23
CA SER A 222 -5.32 -5.03 -16.14
C SER A 222 -4.34 -6.06 -15.56
N ALA A 223 -3.32 -6.46 -16.32
CA ALA A 223 -2.25 -7.35 -15.87
C ALA A 223 -0.99 -6.61 -15.41
N ALA A 224 -0.83 -5.32 -15.77
CA ALA A 224 0.34 -4.53 -15.46
C ALA A 224 0.27 -3.97 -14.04
N SER A 225 1.37 -4.02 -13.31
CA SER A 225 1.46 -3.47 -11.95
C SER A 225 2.09 -2.08 -11.96
N ARG A 226 1.50 -1.15 -11.22
CA ARG A 226 2.07 0.20 -11.03
C ARG A 226 3.13 0.24 -9.93
N ILE A 227 2.87 -0.45 -8.84
CA ILE A 227 3.64 -0.41 -7.58
C ILE A 227 3.89 -1.83 -7.09
N ASP A 228 4.86 -1.94 -6.19
CA ASP A 228 5.18 -3.20 -5.52
C ASP A 228 4.19 -3.57 -4.41
N ALA A 229 4.42 -4.71 -3.77
CA ALA A 229 3.68 -5.12 -2.59
C ALA A 229 4.06 -4.29 -1.35
N GLY A 230 3.05 -3.70 -0.70
CA GLY A 230 3.06 -3.15 0.67
C GLY A 230 4.41 -2.57 1.15
N HIS A 231 5.19 -3.38 1.88
CA HIS A 231 6.48 -2.95 2.46
C HIS A 231 7.48 -2.39 1.44
N PHE A 232 7.43 -2.82 0.18
CA PHE A 232 8.30 -2.35 -0.89
C PHE A 232 7.63 -1.32 -1.82
N ALA A 233 6.38 -0.92 -1.52
CA ALA A 233 5.61 0.09 -2.22
C ALA A 233 5.91 1.49 -1.66
N GLY A 234 7.07 2.04 -2.02
CA GLY A 234 7.59 3.29 -1.45
C GLY A 234 6.67 4.50 -1.65
N SER A 235 5.86 4.51 -2.71
CA SER A 235 4.90 5.57 -3.00
C SER A 235 3.60 5.51 -2.21
N GLU A 236 3.38 4.48 -1.39
CA GLU A 236 2.18 4.39 -0.57
C GLU A 236 2.18 5.34 0.63
N GLU A 237 0.98 5.67 1.10
CA GLU A 237 0.74 6.57 2.24
C GLU A 237 1.52 6.16 3.48
N ALA A 238 1.73 4.85 3.69
CA ALA A 238 2.53 4.34 4.80
C ALA A 238 3.95 4.92 4.84
N PHE A 239 4.52 5.33 3.70
CA PHE A 239 5.88 5.87 3.61
C PHE A 239 5.91 7.34 3.18
N ARG A 240 4.84 7.86 2.58
CA ARG A 240 4.76 9.24 2.04
C ARG A 240 4.05 10.24 2.95
N HIS A 241 3.34 9.79 3.98
CA HIS A 241 2.59 10.67 4.89
C HIS A 241 3.40 11.85 5.44
N TRP A 242 4.70 11.63 5.71
CA TRP A 242 5.59 12.63 6.34
C TRP A 242 6.51 13.35 5.37
N ASP A 243 6.27 13.26 4.06
CA ASP A 243 7.13 13.91 3.06
C ASP A 243 7.18 15.44 3.23
N GLU A 244 6.03 16.08 3.52
CA GLU A 244 5.98 17.53 3.78
C GLU A 244 6.68 17.93 5.09
N ASP A 245 6.61 17.06 6.11
CA ASP A 245 7.28 17.26 7.39
C ASP A 245 8.79 17.00 7.29
N GLY A 246 9.21 16.21 6.30
CA GLY A 246 10.58 15.75 6.08
C GLY A 246 11.11 14.82 7.18
N ARG A 247 10.28 14.38 8.14
CA ARG A 247 10.67 13.39 9.16
C ARG A 247 9.48 12.58 9.64
N VAL A 248 9.69 11.27 9.76
CA VAL A 248 8.78 10.35 10.44
C VAL A 248 9.03 10.44 11.96
N PRO A 249 8.03 10.75 12.81
CA PRO A 249 8.20 10.81 14.26
C PRO A 249 8.60 9.45 14.86
N GLY A 250 9.35 9.44 15.96
CA GLY A 250 9.80 8.18 16.60
C GLY A 250 8.66 7.23 16.99
N SER A 251 7.47 7.74 17.33
CA SER A 251 6.31 6.87 17.59
C SER A 251 5.75 6.14 16.37
N CYS A 252 6.22 6.48 15.17
CA CYS A 252 5.79 5.91 13.89
C CYS A 252 6.97 5.27 13.14
N ALA A 253 8.20 5.75 13.37
CA ALA A 253 9.38 5.36 12.61
C ALA A 253 9.64 3.86 12.59
N THR A 254 9.36 3.13 13.69
CA THR A 254 9.57 1.68 13.80
C THR A 254 8.97 0.90 12.62
N CYS A 255 7.79 1.30 12.14
CA CYS A 255 7.03 0.56 11.13
C CYS A 255 6.80 1.36 9.84
N HIS A 256 7.36 2.57 9.74
CA HIS A 256 7.17 3.46 8.60
C HIS A 256 8.51 3.99 8.06
N THR A 257 9.63 3.43 8.50
CA THR A 257 10.96 3.72 7.94
C THR A 257 11.82 2.46 7.91
N SER A 258 12.71 2.37 6.92
CA SER A 258 13.60 1.22 6.78
C SER A 258 14.57 1.02 7.96
N GLY A 259 15.00 2.11 8.60
CA GLY A 259 15.90 2.08 9.77
C GLY A 259 15.19 2.02 11.12
N GLY A 260 13.86 2.07 11.15
CA GLY A 260 13.07 2.19 12.39
C GLY A 260 13.14 0.95 13.28
N LEU A 261 12.76 -0.20 12.73
CA LEU A 261 12.81 -1.48 13.43
C LEU A 261 14.25 -1.86 13.84
N PRO A 262 15.27 -1.80 12.96
CA PRO A 262 16.66 -2.05 13.35
C PRO A 262 17.14 -1.18 14.52
N MET A 263 16.68 0.07 14.58
CA MET A 263 17.04 0.96 15.70
C MET A 263 16.41 0.50 17.01
N VAL A 264 15.14 0.09 17.00
CA VAL A 264 14.48 -0.46 18.20
C VAL A 264 15.17 -1.72 18.67
N ILE A 265 15.52 -2.62 17.76
CA ILE A 265 16.19 -3.89 18.07
C ILE A 265 17.56 -3.64 18.71
N ASN A 266 18.39 -2.79 18.08
CA ASN A 266 19.77 -2.59 18.51
C ASN A 266 19.92 -1.67 19.73
N GLU A 267 19.06 -0.66 19.86
CA GLU A 267 19.22 0.41 20.87
C GLU A 267 18.08 0.44 21.90
N GLY A 268 16.99 -0.31 21.70
CA GLY A 268 15.84 -0.35 22.59
C GLY A 268 15.02 0.96 22.62
N VAL A 269 15.23 1.84 21.63
CA VAL A 269 14.57 3.15 21.54
C VAL A 269 14.16 3.45 20.11
N SER A 270 13.11 4.25 19.94
CA SER A 270 12.72 4.81 18.64
C SER A 270 12.84 6.33 18.65
N ILE A 271 13.45 6.89 17.61
CA ILE A 271 13.56 8.34 17.39
C ILE A 271 13.05 8.71 16.00
N SER A 272 12.87 10.01 15.76
CA SER A 272 12.47 10.48 14.44
C SER A 272 13.51 10.18 13.37
N GLN A 273 13.07 9.65 12.24
CA GLN A 273 13.91 9.29 11.09
C GLN A 273 13.50 10.09 9.84
N GLU A 274 14.35 10.10 8.82
CA GLU A 274 13.97 10.62 7.50
C GLU A 274 12.97 9.65 6.85
N PRO A 275 12.02 10.10 6.00
CA PRO A 275 11.18 9.22 5.22
C PRO A 275 12.02 8.28 4.33
N SER A 276 11.71 6.98 4.34
CA SER A 276 12.36 5.98 3.47
C SER A 276 11.44 5.60 2.31
N ASN A 277 12.00 5.09 1.22
CA ASN A 277 11.22 4.62 0.07
C ASN A 277 10.79 3.16 0.24
N GLY A 278 9.90 2.90 1.19
CA GLY A 278 9.58 1.55 1.63
C GLY A 278 10.58 1.02 2.67
N PHE A 279 10.50 -0.26 2.98
CA PHE A 279 11.49 -1.00 3.74
C PHE A 279 12.67 -1.43 2.86
N LEU A 280 13.78 -1.73 3.51
CA LEU A 280 14.97 -2.30 2.88
C LEU A 280 15.14 -3.74 3.37
N CYS A 281 15.98 -4.52 2.68
CA CYS A 281 16.35 -5.86 3.15
C CYS A 281 16.88 -5.81 4.59
N SER A 282 17.70 -4.79 4.90
CA SER A 282 18.27 -4.53 6.22
C SER A 282 17.26 -4.11 7.30
N THR A 283 15.98 -3.91 6.95
CA THR A 283 14.92 -3.69 7.94
C THR A 283 14.65 -4.97 8.73
N CYS A 284 14.71 -6.13 8.06
CA CYS A 284 14.41 -7.44 8.64
C CYS A 284 15.67 -8.34 8.74
N HIS A 285 16.64 -8.15 7.85
CA HIS A 285 17.86 -8.92 7.77
C HIS A 285 19.03 -8.24 8.49
N ASP A 286 19.75 -8.99 9.33
CA ASP A 286 20.93 -8.51 10.05
C ASP A 286 22.24 -8.78 9.29
N ASP A 287 22.21 -9.69 8.30
CA ASP A 287 23.30 -9.95 7.35
C ASP A 287 22.72 -10.10 5.94
N LEU A 288 23.22 -9.34 4.97
CA LEU A 288 22.75 -9.35 3.57
C LEU A 288 23.60 -10.20 2.62
N GLN A 289 24.62 -10.88 3.13
CA GLN A 289 25.37 -11.90 2.39
C GLN A 289 24.86 -13.30 2.73
N GLU A 290 24.60 -13.55 4.00
CA GLU A 290 24.03 -14.81 4.50
C GLU A 290 22.49 -14.78 4.58
N TYR A 291 21.88 -13.60 4.43
CA TYR A 291 20.44 -13.36 4.54
C TYR A 291 19.84 -13.81 5.89
N THR A 292 20.62 -13.75 6.97
CA THR A 292 20.10 -13.97 8.32
C THR A 292 19.19 -12.81 8.73
N ARG A 293 18.26 -13.08 9.65
CA ARG A 293 17.26 -12.12 10.13
C ARG A 293 17.53 -11.74 11.57
N PHE A 294 17.08 -10.55 11.96
CA PHE A 294 17.10 -10.16 13.36
C PHE A 294 16.25 -11.12 14.20
N GLU A 295 16.81 -11.61 15.31
CA GLU A 295 16.04 -12.38 16.29
C GLU A 295 15.50 -11.43 17.37
N ILE A 296 14.17 -11.45 17.58
CA ILE A 296 13.52 -10.65 18.62
C ILE A 296 13.07 -11.58 19.75
N GLU A 297 13.67 -11.41 20.93
CA GLU A 297 13.36 -12.26 22.09
C GLU A 297 11.93 -12.08 22.59
N ASP A 298 11.49 -10.82 22.73
CA ASP A 298 10.22 -10.49 23.36
C ASP A 298 9.48 -9.38 22.60
N VAL A 299 8.14 -9.47 22.53
CA VAL A 299 7.25 -8.43 22.00
C VAL A 299 6.26 -8.02 23.07
N THR A 300 6.17 -6.71 23.36
CA THR A 300 5.22 -6.15 24.33
C THR A 300 4.05 -5.46 23.65
N PHE A 301 2.85 -6.01 23.83
CA PHE A 301 1.59 -5.47 23.34
C PHE A 301 1.15 -4.22 24.13
N PRO A 302 0.27 -3.37 23.56
CA PRO A 302 -0.30 -2.21 24.26
C PRO A 302 -1.04 -2.54 25.56
N SER A 303 -1.51 -3.77 25.74
CA SER A 303 -2.10 -4.27 26.99
C SER A 303 -1.08 -4.55 28.10
N GLY A 304 0.21 -4.52 27.79
CA GLY A 304 1.29 -4.93 28.70
C GLY A 304 1.55 -6.43 28.71
N LEU A 305 0.82 -7.24 27.92
CA LEU A 305 1.25 -8.60 27.62
C LEU A 305 2.64 -8.55 26.98
N THR A 306 3.57 -9.34 27.50
CA THR A 306 4.84 -9.60 26.83
C THR A 306 4.86 -11.07 26.43
N VAL A 307 4.97 -11.30 25.13
CA VAL A 307 5.16 -12.63 24.55
C VAL A 307 6.66 -12.84 24.45
N THR A 308 7.14 -13.95 25.02
CA THR A 308 8.55 -14.33 25.02
C THR A 308 8.76 -15.49 24.05
N ALA A 309 9.89 -15.51 23.34
CA ALA A 309 10.06 -16.39 22.19
C ALA A 309 10.02 -17.89 22.53
N ASP A 310 9.12 -18.59 21.84
CA ASP A 310 9.34 -19.96 21.37
C ASP A 310 9.64 -19.98 19.84
N ASP A 311 9.33 -18.89 19.12
CA ASP A 311 9.55 -18.69 17.68
C ASP A 311 9.94 -17.22 17.36
N PRO A 312 11.22 -16.92 17.05
CA PRO A 312 11.70 -15.56 16.81
C PRO A 312 11.20 -14.94 15.50
N ASP A 313 10.75 -15.73 14.52
CA ASP A 313 10.36 -15.19 13.20
C ASP A 313 9.04 -14.40 13.27
N ASN A 314 8.10 -14.86 14.10
CA ASN A 314 6.83 -14.16 14.30
C ASN A 314 7.03 -12.80 14.96
N HIS A 315 8.01 -12.68 15.84
CA HIS A 315 8.25 -11.47 16.61
C HIS A 315 8.70 -10.28 15.76
N LEU A 316 9.36 -10.52 14.62
CA LEU A 316 9.67 -9.49 13.63
C LEU A 316 8.38 -8.83 13.11
N CYS A 317 7.44 -9.66 12.64
CA CYS A 317 6.16 -9.19 12.14
C CYS A 317 5.34 -8.51 13.26
N MET A 318 5.28 -9.14 14.43
CA MET A 318 4.51 -8.67 15.57
C MET A 318 5.02 -7.33 16.13
N SER A 319 6.30 -6.99 15.94
CA SER A 319 6.85 -5.69 16.35
C SER A 319 6.13 -4.51 15.70
N CYS A 320 5.47 -4.74 14.56
CA CYS A 320 4.64 -3.76 13.86
C CYS A 320 3.16 -4.14 13.82
N HIS A 321 2.83 -5.40 13.57
CA HIS A 321 1.46 -5.90 13.43
C HIS A 321 0.75 -6.24 14.76
N GLN A 322 1.17 -5.63 15.87
CA GLN A 322 0.56 -5.77 17.20
C GLN A 322 -0.57 -4.78 17.50
N GLY A 323 -0.82 -3.83 16.60
CA GLY A 323 -1.68 -2.67 16.90
C GLY A 323 -1.05 -1.72 17.92
N ARG A 324 -1.73 -0.60 18.19
CA ARG A 324 -1.22 0.48 19.06
C ARG A 324 -2.07 0.73 20.29
N GLU A 325 -3.26 0.15 20.35
CA GLU A 325 -4.21 0.36 21.44
C GLU A 325 -4.82 -0.97 21.87
N SER A 326 -5.48 -0.97 23.03
CA SER A 326 -6.08 -2.17 23.63
C SER A 326 -7.30 -1.79 24.47
N THR A 327 -7.99 -2.79 25.01
CA THR A 327 -8.97 -2.61 26.11
C THR A 327 -8.46 -1.65 27.20
N ILE A 328 -7.17 -1.72 27.55
CA ILE A 328 -6.58 -0.88 28.61
C ILE A 328 -6.56 0.59 28.19
N SER A 329 -6.20 0.89 26.95
CA SER A 329 -6.19 2.24 26.41
C SER A 329 -7.60 2.87 26.41
N VAL A 330 -8.60 2.09 26.00
CA VAL A 330 -10.01 2.52 26.01
C VAL A 330 -10.48 2.77 27.44
N ASN A 331 -10.19 1.87 28.38
CA ASN A 331 -10.53 2.05 29.80
C ASN A 331 -9.87 3.30 30.40
N GLN A 332 -8.61 3.57 30.08
CA GLN A 332 -7.92 4.79 30.51
C GLN A 332 -8.56 6.06 29.91
N ARG A 333 -9.03 5.99 28.66
CA ARG A 333 -9.67 7.11 27.97
C ARG A 333 -11.02 7.47 28.60
N ILE A 334 -11.86 6.47 28.86
CA ILE A 334 -13.21 6.68 29.41
C ILE A 334 -13.20 7.03 30.89
N GLY A 335 -12.24 6.46 31.65
CA GLY A 335 -12.12 6.68 33.10
C GLY A 335 -13.42 6.37 33.84
N ASP A 336 -13.80 7.25 34.76
CA ASP A 336 -15.02 7.14 35.57
C ASP A 336 -16.26 7.78 34.91
N THR A 337 -16.18 8.17 33.63
CA THR A 337 -17.31 8.78 32.92
C THR A 337 -18.47 7.77 32.86
N PRO A 338 -19.71 8.16 33.22
CA PRO A 338 -20.87 7.27 33.09
C PRO A 338 -21.09 6.82 31.64
N ALA A 339 -21.56 5.58 31.46
CA ALA A 339 -21.62 4.91 30.17
C ALA A 339 -22.29 5.73 29.04
N ASP A 340 -23.35 6.46 29.39
CA ASP A 340 -24.17 7.23 28.44
C ASP A 340 -23.96 8.75 28.57
N GLU A 341 -22.99 9.20 29.37
CA GLU A 341 -22.68 10.63 29.51
C GLU A 341 -21.75 11.09 28.39
N VAL A 342 -22.20 12.05 27.59
CA VAL A 342 -21.37 12.74 26.60
C VAL A 342 -20.34 13.61 27.32
N SER A 343 -19.07 13.51 26.91
CA SER A 343 -17.97 14.25 27.53
C SER A 343 -17.01 14.81 26.49
N ASP A 344 -16.76 16.11 26.56
CA ASP A 344 -15.80 16.83 25.70
C ASP A 344 -14.33 16.34 25.88
N ALA A 345 -14.05 15.55 26.92
CA ALA A 345 -12.74 14.95 27.14
C ALA A 345 -12.54 13.65 26.32
N LEU A 346 -13.63 13.05 25.84
CA LEU A 346 -13.61 11.85 25.04
C LEU A 346 -13.40 12.20 23.57
N ARG A 347 -12.59 11.36 22.93
CA ARG A 347 -12.34 11.38 21.50
C ARG A 347 -12.04 9.96 21.07
N PHE A 348 -12.22 9.67 19.79
CA PHE A 348 -11.95 8.36 19.24
C PHE A 348 -10.50 7.89 19.53
N ILE A 349 -10.32 6.58 19.64
CA ILE A 349 -9.02 5.92 19.79
C ILE A 349 -8.87 4.98 18.61
N ASN A 350 -7.81 5.16 17.83
CA ASN A 350 -7.55 4.32 16.66
C ASN A 350 -6.65 3.15 17.07
N VAL A 351 -7.08 1.91 16.85
CA VAL A 351 -6.25 0.71 17.13
C VAL A 351 -4.97 0.68 16.30
N HIS A 352 -4.95 1.40 15.18
CA HIS A 352 -3.93 1.36 14.15
C HIS A 352 -3.92 0.02 13.39
N TYR A 353 -3.64 0.10 12.10
CA TYR A 353 -3.97 -0.89 11.09
C TYR A 353 -3.25 -2.24 11.28
N PHE A 354 -3.82 -3.30 10.71
CA PHE A 354 -3.24 -4.65 10.61
C PHE A 354 -2.77 -5.22 11.96
N ALA A 355 -3.63 -5.13 12.98
CA ALA A 355 -3.37 -5.64 14.33
C ALA A 355 -3.50 -7.19 14.44
N ALA A 356 -3.08 -7.90 13.40
CA ALA A 356 -3.22 -9.36 13.25
C ALA A 356 -2.66 -10.14 14.45
N ALA A 357 -1.53 -9.70 14.99
CA ALA A 357 -0.95 -10.35 16.17
C ALA A 357 -1.87 -10.19 17.40
N ALA A 358 -2.46 -9.02 17.61
CA ALA A 358 -3.36 -8.82 18.74
C ALA A 358 -4.65 -9.62 18.58
N THR A 359 -5.16 -9.77 17.34
CA THR A 359 -6.32 -10.61 17.05
C THR A 359 -6.02 -12.06 17.37
N ARG A 360 -4.88 -12.55 16.91
CA ARG A 360 -4.45 -13.93 17.15
C ARG A 360 -4.30 -14.26 18.62
N TYR A 361 -3.71 -13.36 19.40
CA TYR A 361 -3.56 -13.52 20.85
C TYR A 361 -4.83 -13.17 21.66
N GLY A 362 -5.95 -12.85 21.01
CA GLY A 362 -7.27 -12.70 21.63
C GLY A 362 -7.24 -11.99 23.00
N THR A 363 -7.78 -12.67 24.02
CA THR A 363 -7.89 -12.11 25.38
C THR A 363 -6.58 -11.92 26.13
N GLU A 364 -5.49 -12.59 25.74
CA GLU A 364 -4.17 -12.34 26.30
C GLU A 364 -3.67 -10.97 25.85
N ALA A 365 -3.82 -10.64 24.56
CA ALA A 365 -3.38 -9.35 24.02
C ALA A 365 -4.39 -8.23 24.25
N LYS A 366 -5.69 -8.55 24.38
CA LYS A 366 -6.79 -7.59 24.57
C LYS A 366 -6.78 -6.47 23.52
N GLY A 367 -6.51 -6.81 22.27
CA GLY A 367 -6.45 -5.86 21.15
C GLY A 367 -7.78 -5.12 20.99
N ALA A 368 -8.88 -5.88 20.93
CA ALA A 368 -10.23 -5.33 20.95
C ALA A 368 -10.62 -4.86 22.36
N TYR A 369 -11.75 -4.16 22.48
CA TYR A 369 -12.39 -3.84 23.75
C TYR A 369 -13.23 -5.01 24.25
N GLU A 370 -12.88 -5.50 25.44
CA GLU A 370 -13.61 -6.55 26.14
C GLU A 370 -14.55 -5.96 27.19
N TYR A 371 -15.77 -6.48 27.25
CA TYR A 371 -16.80 -6.04 28.19
C TYR A 371 -16.68 -6.74 29.54
N ASP A 372 -16.93 -5.99 30.61
CA ASP A 372 -16.83 -6.49 31.99
C ASP A 372 -17.82 -7.65 32.24
N GLY A 373 -17.34 -8.72 32.87
CA GLY A 373 -18.13 -9.92 33.15
C GLY A 373 -18.35 -10.87 31.97
N LYS A 374 -17.77 -10.57 30.79
CA LYS A 374 -17.71 -11.50 29.64
C LYS A 374 -16.37 -12.22 29.61
N GLU A 375 -16.37 -13.42 29.04
CA GLU A 375 -15.17 -14.20 28.77
C GLU A 375 -14.92 -14.23 27.26
N TYR A 376 -13.64 -14.18 26.87
CA TYR A 376 -13.21 -14.12 25.47
C TYR A 376 -12.18 -15.20 25.21
N VAL A 377 -12.17 -15.74 23.98
CA VAL A 377 -11.14 -16.70 23.57
C VAL A 377 -9.76 -16.06 23.54
N GLY A 378 -8.75 -16.88 23.80
CA GLY A 378 -7.36 -16.47 23.84
C GLY A 378 -6.61 -16.72 22.54
N TYR A 379 -5.34 -17.08 22.68
CA TYR A 379 -4.46 -17.43 21.56
C TYR A 379 -5.09 -18.48 20.63
N TYR A 380 -5.13 -18.16 19.34
CA TYR A 380 -5.59 -19.06 18.30
C TYR A 380 -4.43 -19.91 17.74
N ASP A 381 -4.54 -21.21 17.98
CA ASP A 381 -3.64 -22.26 17.48
C ASP A 381 -4.23 -22.84 16.18
N HIS A 382 -3.62 -22.52 15.04
CA HIS A 382 -4.02 -23.05 13.72
C HIS A 382 -3.25 -24.35 13.41
N ALA A 383 -3.19 -25.23 14.42
CA ALA A 383 -2.63 -26.57 14.42
C ALA A 383 -1.15 -26.65 14.01
N ASN A 384 -0.87 -26.92 12.73
CA ASN A 384 0.50 -27.14 12.24
C ASN A 384 1.06 -25.93 11.49
N VAL A 385 0.26 -24.87 11.27
CA VAL A 385 0.69 -23.62 10.63
C VAL A 385 0.45 -22.50 11.64
N ASN A 386 1.49 -22.19 12.40
CA ASN A 386 1.40 -21.30 13.56
C ASN A 386 2.35 -20.11 13.46
N SER A 387 3.05 -19.95 12.35
CA SER A 387 3.91 -18.80 12.09
C SER A 387 3.22 -17.90 11.07
N CYS A 388 3.47 -16.59 11.16
CA CYS A 388 3.00 -15.65 10.14
C CYS A 388 3.47 -16.10 8.75
N THR A 389 4.72 -16.58 8.67
CA THR A 389 5.37 -17.04 7.45
C THR A 389 4.96 -18.44 6.99
N ASP A 390 4.15 -19.16 7.78
CA ASP A 390 3.57 -20.43 7.33
C ASP A 390 2.43 -20.18 6.33
N CYS A 391 1.82 -18.99 6.37
CA CYS A 391 0.70 -18.60 5.50
C CYS A 391 1.05 -17.41 4.59
N HIS A 392 1.86 -16.46 5.06
CA HIS A 392 2.23 -15.27 4.30
C HIS A 392 3.60 -15.43 3.66
N ASP A 393 3.70 -15.08 2.39
CA ASP A 393 4.98 -14.86 1.75
C ASP A 393 5.61 -13.58 2.31
N VAL A 394 6.88 -13.68 2.70
CA VAL A 394 7.60 -12.60 3.39
C VAL A 394 7.95 -11.41 2.50
N HIS A 395 8.00 -11.61 1.18
CA HIS A 395 8.49 -10.60 0.25
C HIS A 395 7.39 -10.03 -0.63
N ASN A 396 6.49 -10.88 -1.15
CA ASN A 396 5.32 -10.41 -1.91
C ASN A 396 4.14 -10.04 -0.99
N LEU A 397 4.19 -10.39 0.30
CA LEU A 397 3.20 -10.05 1.33
C LEU A 397 1.79 -10.58 1.06
N GLU A 398 1.66 -11.55 0.16
CA GLU A 398 0.42 -12.25 -0.13
C GLU A 398 0.29 -13.52 0.71
N VAL A 399 -0.94 -14.02 0.80
CA VAL A 399 -1.22 -15.33 1.40
C VAL A 399 -0.92 -16.42 0.38
N ALA A 400 -0.07 -17.38 0.75
CA ALA A 400 0.25 -18.58 -0.01
C ALA A 400 -0.93 -19.59 0.04
N TRP A 401 -2.01 -19.25 -0.65
CA TRP A 401 -3.30 -19.94 -0.57
C TRP A 401 -3.25 -21.41 -1.02
N GLU A 402 -2.29 -21.79 -1.86
CA GLU A 402 -2.13 -23.18 -2.32
C GLU A 402 -1.91 -24.15 -1.15
N GLY A 403 -1.24 -23.70 -0.09
CA GLY A 403 -1.03 -24.48 1.13
C GLY A 403 -2.33 -24.79 1.89
N CYS A 404 -3.37 -23.97 1.73
CA CYS A 404 -4.66 -24.16 2.40
C CYS A 404 -5.43 -25.36 1.84
N THR A 405 -5.22 -25.68 0.55
CA THR A 405 -5.98 -26.71 -0.20
C THR A 405 -5.83 -28.12 0.37
N GLU A 406 -4.83 -28.36 1.22
CA GLU A 406 -4.64 -29.65 1.89
C GLU A 406 -5.72 -29.93 2.96
N CYS A 407 -6.28 -28.89 3.58
CA CYS A 407 -7.26 -29.00 4.66
C CYS A 407 -8.61 -28.33 4.31
N HIS A 408 -8.59 -27.34 3.41
CA HIS A 408 -9.75 -26.57 2.96
C HIS A 408 -10.01 -26.88 1.48
N GLU A 409 -10.79 -27.94 1.22
CA GLU A 409 -11.08 -28.44 -0.14
C GLU A 409 -11.86 -27.43 -1.00
N GLU A 410 -12.50 -26.44 -0.35
CA GLU A 410 -13.23 -25.34 -0.99
C GLU A 410 -12.33 -24.29 -1.66
N VAL A 411 -11.03 -24.27 -1.37
CA VAL A 411 -10.09 -23.27 -1.90
C VAL A 411 -9.56 -23.71 -3.27
N GLU A 412 -9.93 -22.99 -4.33
CA GLU A 412 -9.39 -23.20 -5.69
C GLU A 412 -8.54 -22.01 -6.18
N SER A 413 -8.62 -20.88 -5.47
CA SER A 413 -7.91 -19.63 -5.74
C SER A 413 -7.77 -18.79 -4.47
N LYS A 414 -6.93 -17.76 -4.50
CA LYS A 414 -6.79 -16.77 -3.42
C LYS A 414 -8.13 -16.15 -2.98
N GLY A 415 -9.05 -15.95 -3.92
CA GLY A 415 -10.37 -15.36 -3.64
C GLY A 415 -11.29 -16.28 -2.83
N ASP A 416 -10.98 -17.57 -2.75
CA ASP A 416 -11.81 -18.54 -2.03
C ASP A 416 -11.51 -18.62 -0.53
N LEU A 417 -10.50 -17.90 -0.04
CA LEU A 417 -10.13 -17.90 1.38
C LEU A 417 -11.28 -17.40 2.28
N GLU A 418 -12.10 -16.47 1.81
CA GLU A 418 -13.27 -15.97 2.55
C GLU A 418 -14.41 -17.00 2.61
N ASN A 419 -14.44 -17.95 1.67
CA ASN A 419 -15.40 -19.05 1.64
C ASN A 419 -15.03 -20.18 2.62
N ILE A 420 -13.85 -20.11 3.25
CA ILE A 420 -13.42 -21.14 4.18
C ILE A 420 -14.40 -21.24 5.34
N ARG A 421 -14.88 -22.47 5.54
CA ARG A 421 -15.88 -22.76 6.56
C ARG A 421 -15.37 -23.80 7.55
N TYR A 422 -14.64 -23.31 8.54
CA TYR A 422 -14.23 -24.14 9.68
C TYR A 422 -15.29 -24.19 10.79
N TYR A 423 -16.08 -23.13 10.91
CA TYR A 423 -17.19 -23.02 11.85
C TYR A 423 -18.51 -23.15 11.09
N PHE A 424 -19.33 -24.14 11.45
CA PHE A 424 -20.63 -24.41 10.81
C PHE A 424 -21.81 -23.75 11.54
N THR A 425 -21.53 -22.83 12.45
CA THR A 425 -22.55 -22.13 13.23
C THR A 425 -22.88 -20.86 12.49
N ASP A 426 -24.17 -20.67 12.22
CA ASP A 426 -24.80 -19.41 11.82
C ASP A 426 -24.69 -18.44 13.02
N TYR A 427 -23.69 -17.56 12.98
CA TYR A 427 -23.33 -16.66 14.06
C TYR A 427 -24.09 -15.34 13.97
N ASP A 428 -24.34 -14.84 12.77
CA ASP A 428 -25.10 -13.61 12.54
C ASP A 428 -26.64 -13.82 12.60
N GLY A 429 -27.11 -15.06 12.48
CA GLY A 429 -28.51 -15.45 12.59
C GLY A 429 -29.33 -15.25 11.30
N ASP A 430 -28.69 -15.08 10.15
CA ASP A 430 -29.37 -14.83 8.87
C ASP A 430 -29.98 -16.10 8.24
N GLY A 431 -29.57 -17.27 8.73
CA GLY A 431 -30.02 -18.60 8.31
C GLY A 431 -29.28 -19.18 7.11
N ASP A 432 -28.20 -18.55 6.64
CA ASP A 432 -27.27 -19.09 5.65
C ASP A 432 -26.30 -20.05 6.33
N ASP A 433 -26.56 -21.35 6.16
CA ASP A 433 -25.68 -22.40 6.64
C ASP A 433 -24.77 -22.93 5.53
N GLU A 434 -24.38 -22.12 4.55
CA GLU A 434 -23.44 -22.48 3.48
C GLU A 434 -22.25 -21.52 3.36
N GLU A 435 -22.33 -20.30 3.91
CA GLU A 435 -21.26 -19.30 3.82
C GLU A 435 -20.04 -19.53 4.73
N GLY A 436 -18.93 -18.89 4.37
CA GLY A 436 -17.68 -18.89 5.13
C GLY A 436 -17.71 -17.91 6.30
N VAL A 437 -16.85 -18.13 7.31
CA VAL A 437 -16.84 -17.34 8.55
C VAL A 437 -16.46 -15.86 8.36
N ALA A 438 -15.90 -15.51 7.20
CA ALA A 438 -15.65 -14.12 6.83
C ALA A 438 -16.96 -13.34 6.66
N PHE A 439 -17.99 -13.96 6.08
CA PHE A 439 -19.29 -13.32 5.82
C PHE A 439 -20.10 -13.14 7.11
N GLU A 440 -20.07 -14.13 8.00
CA GLU A 440 -20.58 -14.03 9.38
C GLU A 440 -20.02 -12.80 10.13
N ILE A 441 -18.70 -12.56 9.99
CA ILE A 441 -18.03 -11.40 10.60
C ILE A 441 -18.44 -10.09 9.90
N GLU A 442 -18.61 -10.12 8.58
CA GLU A 442 -19.07 -8.94 7.82
C GLU A 442 -20.48 -8.53 8.27
N ALA A 443 -21.42 -9.46 8.33
CA ALA A 443 -22.79 -9.19 8.73
C ALA A 443 -22.86 -8.65 10.17
N LEU A 444 -22.15 -9.27 11.12
CA LEU A 444 -22.04 -8.75 12.48
C LEU A 444 -21.40 -7.35 12.53
N ARG A 445 -20.47 -7.05 11.64
CA ARG A 445 -19.85 -5.72 11.54
C ARG A 445 -20.84 -4.68 10.99
N GLU A 446 -21.65 -5.05 10.01
CA GLU A 446 -22.75 -4.22 9.49
C GLU A 446 -23.80 -3.94 10.58
N ASP A 447 -24.22 -4.97 11.31
CA ASP A 447 -25.17 -4.83 12.42
C ASP A 447 -24.62 -3.98 13.58
N LEU A 448 -23.32 -4.11 13.89
CA LEU A 448 -22.67 -3.22 14.84
C LEU A 448 -22.68 -1.76 14.35
N TYR A 449 -22.47 -1.52 13.06
CA TYR A 449 -22.53 -0.17 12.50
C TYR A 449 -23.94 0.42 12.63
N VAL A 450 -24.98 -0.36 12.33
CA VAL A 450 -26.38 0.04 12.55
C VAL A 450 -26.65 0.35 14.02
N ALA A 451 -26.18 -0.49 14.94
CA ALA A 451 -26.32 -0.26 16.37
C ALA A 451 -25.60 1.02 16.85
N LEU A 452 -24.42 1.33 16.30
CA LEU A 452 -23.70 2.57 16.56
C LEU A 452 -24.50 3.80 16.12
N GLN A 453 -25.04 3.77 14.90
CA GLN A 453 -25.84 4.86 14.34
C GLN A 453 -27.13 5.10 15.13
N ALA A 454 -27.83 4.02 15.47
CA ALA A 454 -29.04 4.07 16.28
C ALA A 454 -28.73 4.62 17.67
N TYR A 455 -27.71 4.11 18.36
CA TYR A 455 -27.35 4.58 19.69
C TYR A 455 -26.94 6.07 19.69
N ALA A 456 -26.09 6.49 18.74
CA ALA A 456 -25.65 7.88 18.64
C ALA A 456 -26.83 8.84 18.41
N THR A 457 -27.76 8.47 17.51
CA THR A 457 -28.93 9.28 17.18
C THR A 457 -29.98 9.27 18.29
N ASP A 458 -30.41 8.09 18.73
CA ASP A 458 -31.56 7.94 19.63
C ASP A 458 -31.21 8.21 21.09
N THR A 459 -29.97 7.92 21.51
CA THR A 459 -29.52 8.10 22.89
C THR A 459 -28.76 9.40 23.09
N LEU A 460 -27.83 9.74 22.19
CA LEU A 460 -26.97 10.94 22.35
C LEU A 460 -27.51 12.16 21.59
N GLY A 461 -28.40 11.97 20.60
CA GLY A 461 -29.01 13.05 19.82
C GLY A 461 -28.15 13.58 18.68
N THR A 462 -27.05 12.89 18.32
CA THR A 462 -26.14 13.28 17.24
C THR A 462 -25.83 12.07 16.39
N GLY A 463 -26.22 12.07 15.10
CA GLY A 463 -25.91 11.00 14.17
C GLY A 463 -24.41 10.89 13.88
N ILE A 464 -23.96 9.68 13.56
CA ILE A 464 -22.55 9.34 13.34
C ILE A 464 -22.38 8.56 12.03
N VAL A 465 -21.31 8.86 11.30
CA VAL A 465 -20.88 8.06 10.15
C VAL A 465 -19.40 7.75 10.22
N TYR A 466 -19.00 6.63 9.61
CA TYR A 466 -17.61 6.19 9.51
C TYR A 466 -17.07 6.35 8.08
N ASN A 467 -15.89 6.91 7.95
CA ASN A 467 -15.14 7.01 6.71
C ASN A 467 -13.73 6.39 6.89
N PRO A 468 -13.45 5.22 6.28
CA PRO A 468 -12.17 4.55 6.46
C PRO A 468 -10.98 5.29 5.84
N ALA A 469 -11.23 6.20 4.89
CA ALA A 469 -10.23 6.94 4.12
C ALA A 469 -9.93 8.34 4.69
N ARG A 470 -10.67 8.81 5.70
CA ARG A 470 -10.55 10.19 6.20
C ARG A 470 -10.42 10.24 7.71
N TYR A 471 -9.27 10.66 8.23
CA TYR A 471 -9.11 10.99 9.65
C TYR A 471 -10.04 12.16 10.06
N PRO A 472 -10.72 12.12 11.22
CA PRO A 472 -10.60 11.18 12.35
C PRO A 472 -11.54 9.96 12.29
N TYR A 473 -11.91 9.52 11.08
CA TYR A 473 -12.74 8.38 10.73
C TYR A 473 -14.22 8.51 11.07
N PHE A 474 -14.57 9.17 12.18
CA PHE A 474 -15.96 9.37 12.55
C PHE A 474 -16.38 10.84 12.40
N PHE A 475 -17.49 11.06 11.69
CA PHE A 475 -18.04 12.38 11.38
C PHE A 475 -19.49 12.48 11.83
N VAL A 476 -19.97 13.71 11.99
CA VAL A 476 -21.39 13.98 12.26
C VAL A 476 -22.19 13.68 11.00
N ASP A 477 -23.17 12.79 11.11
CA ASP A 477 -24.18 12.56 10.08
C ASP A 477 -25.15 13.75 10.05
N ALA A 478 -24.81 14.77 9.28
CA ALA A 478 -25.54 16.04 9.30
C ALA A 478 -26.86 15.95 8.52
N ASN A 479 -26.92 15.09 7.49
CA ASN A 479 -28.08 14.93 6.62
C ASN A 479 -29.01 13.78 7.08
N GLY A 480 -28.54 12.90 7.97
CA GLY A 480 -29.28 11.79 8.54
C GLY A 480 -29.45 10.60 7.60
N ASN A 481 -28.54 10.42 6.63
CA ASN A 481 -28.61 9.32 5.67
C ASN A 481 -27.78 8.10 6.07
N GLY A 482 -26.96 8.19 7.11
CA GLY A 482 -26.09 7.11 7.58
C GLY A 482 -24.89 6.80 6.68
N GLU A 483 -24.57 7.65 5.70
CA GLU A 483 -23.47 7.48 4.76
C GLU A 483 -22.41 8.58 4.95
N ALA A 484 -21.13 8.22 4.85
CA ALA A 484 -20.05 9.21 4.87
C ALA A 484 -19.83 9.77 3.45
N ASP A 485 -20.58 10.80 3.10
CA ASP A 485 -20.58 11.47 1.80
C ASP A 485 -19.99 12.90 1.86
N GLY A 486 -20.27 13.70 0.82
CA GLY A 486 -19.69 15.03 0.66
C GLY A 486 -20.29 16.09 1.59
N ASP A 487 -21.42 15.79 2.24
CA ASP A 487 -22.15 16.73 3.11
C ASP A 487 -21.66 16.68 4.58
N GLU A 488 -20.81 15.71 4.97
CA GLU A 488 -20.26 15.57 6.33
C GLU A 488 -18.92 16.31 6.51
N GLY A 489 -19.00 17.51 7.09
CA GLY A 489 -17.83 18.37 7.34
C GLY A 489 -17.21 18.27 8.74
N ASP A 490 -18.03 18.00 9.76
CA ASP A 490 -17.60 18.10 11.17
C ASP A 490 -17.23 16.74 11.76
N SER A 491 -16.07 16.67 12.43
CA SER A 491 -15.65 15.49 13.18
C SER A 491 -16.64 15.16 14.30
N PHE A 492 -16.92 13.88 14.52
CA PHE A 492 -17.81 13.47 15.60
C PHE A 492 -17.19 13.77 16.98
N ALA A 493 -17.90 14.53 17.81
CA ALA A 493 -17.44 14.97 19.13
C ALA A 493 -18.35 14.52 20.29
N SER A 494 -19.58 14.06 20.01
CA SER A 494 -20.57 13.66 21.02
C SER A 494 -20.30 12.26 21.59
N TRP A 495 -19.07 11.97 22.00
CA TRP A 495 -18.68 10.65 22.50
C TRP A 495 -19.19 10.39 23.92
N SER A 496 -19.85 9.25 24.12
CA SER A 496 -20.03 8.60 25.42
C SER A 496 -19.09 7.40 25.54
N PRO A 497 -18.78 6.90 26.76
CA PRO A 497 -18.01 5.68 26.94
C PRO A 497 -18.58 4.46 26.22
N ARG A 498 -19.92 4.30 26.20
CA ARG A 498 -20.59 3.19 25.53
C ARG A 498 -20.36 3.23 24.01
N LEU A 499 -20.63 4.38 23.39
CA LEU A 499 -20.41 4.55 21.95
C LEU A 499 -18.94 4.36 21.58
N LEU A 500 -18.01 4.85 22.42
CA LEU A 500 -16.58 4.73 22.16
C LEU A 500 -16.10 3.28 22.13
N ARG A 501 -16.63 2.41 23.01
CA ARG A 501 -16.30 0.97 23.05
C ARG A 501 -16.75 0.27 21.78
N GLY A 502 -18.02 0.47 21.39
CA GLY A 502 -18.56 -0.11 20.17
C GLY A 502 -17.83 0.40 18.92
N ALA A 503 -17.55 1.71 18.83
CA ALA A 503 -16.84 2.30 17.71
C ALA A 503 -15.39 1.79 17.61
N TYR A 504 -14.74 1.56 18.75
CA TYR A 504 -13.41 0.96 18.81
C TYR A 504 -13.44 -0.47 18.26
N ASN A 505 -14.40 -1.30 18.68
CA ASN A 505 -14.53 -2.68 18.20
C ASN A 505 -14.93 -2.77 16.73
N TYR A 506 -15.80 -1.87 16.25
CA TYR A 506 -16.12 -1.75 14.84
C TYR A 506 -14.87 -1.46 14.00
N GLN A 507 -14.05 -0.49 14.41
CA GLN A 507 -12.80 -0.23 13.71
C GLN A 507 -11.81 -1.41 13.86
N TYR A 508 -11.73 -2.04 15.03
CA TYR A 508 -10.86 -3.20 15.25
C TYR A 508 -11.13 -4.31 14.23
N ALA A 509 -12.39 -4.75 14.11
CA ALA A 509 -12.82 -5.75 13.15
C ALA A 509 -12.68 -5.30 11.69
N SER A 510 -12.64 -3.99 11.42
CA SER A 510 -12.43 -3.43 10.08
C SER A 510 -10.96 -3.27 9.68
N LYS A 511 -10.03 -3.32 10.64
CA LYS A 511 -8.60 -2.99 10.42
C LYS A 511 -7.68 -4.20 10.48
N ASP A 512 -8.23 -5.40 10.64
CA ASP A 512 -7.55 -6.67 10.43
C ASP A 512 -8.32 -7.48 9.36
N PRO A 513 -7.99 -7.32 8.07
CA PRO A 513 -8.69 -8.01 6.98
C PRO A 513 -8.65 -9.54 7.12
N GLY A 514 -7.60 -10.09 7.73
CA GLY A 514 -7.46 -11.52 7.99
C GLY A 514 -8.10 -11.99 9.30
N GLY A 515 -8.89 -11.15 9.98
CA GLY A 515 -9.45 -11.45 11.31
C GLY A 515 -10.27 -12.75 11.35
N TYR A 516 -10.90 -13.12 10.23
CA TYR A 516 -11.64 -14.37 10.06
C TYR A 516 -10.74 -15.62 10.11
N THR A 517 -9.46 -15.50 9.75
CA THR A 517 -8.46 -16.57 9.87
C THR A 517 -7.63 -16.43 11.15
N HIS A 518 -7.28 -15.21 11.55
CA HIS A 518 -6.39 -14.97 12.69
C HIS A 518 -7.02 -15.39 14.03
N ASN A 519 -8.31 -15.10 14.24
CA ASN A 519 -9.07 -15.52 15.42
C ASN A 519 -10.58 -15.21 15.26
N ALA A 520 -11.27 -15.88 14.33
CA ALA A 520 -12.69 -15.65 14.06
C ALA A 520 -13.58 -15.64 15.32
N PRO A 521 -13.50 -16.63 16.25
CA PRO A 521 -14.33 -16.63 17.44
C PRO A 521 -14.12 -15.40 18.32
N TYR A 522 -12.89 -14.88 18.43
CA TYR A 522 -12.62 -13.65 19.18
C TYR A 522 -13.32 -12.45 18.55
N ILE A 523 -13.20 -12.28 17.23
CA ILE A 523 -13.83 -11.18 16.49
C ILE A 523 -15.35 -11.23 16.63
N ILE A 524 -15.96 -12.40 16.46
CA ILE A 524 -17.40 -12.60 16.61
C ILE A 524 -17.84 -12.26 18.03
N GLN A 525 -17.12 -12.71 19.06
CA GLN A 525 -17.44 -12.39 20.46
C GLN A 525 -17.43 -10.88 20.74
N VAL A 526 -16.46 -10.14 20.21
CA VAL A 526 -16.37 -8.68 20.45
C VAL A 526 -17.41 -7.90 19.65
N LEU A 527 -17.77 -8.35 18.44
CA LEU A 527 -18.84 -7.74 17.65
C LEU A 527 -20.20 -7.99 18.33
N TYR A 528 -20.52 -9.24 18.65
CA TYR A 528 -21.76 -9.63 19.35
C TYR A 528 -21.96 -8.82 20.64
N ASP A 529 -20.95 -8.78 21.52
CA ASP A 529 -21.08 -8.08 22.80
C ASP A 529 -21.17 -6.55 22.61
N SER A 530 -20.63 -6.00 21.51
CA SER A 530 -20.78 -4.58 21.19
C SER A 530 -22.17 -4.23 20.69
N ILE A 531 -22.77 -5.09 19.87
CA ILE A 531 -24.16 -4.96 19.42
C ILE A 531 -25.08 -5.00 20.66
N GLU A 532 -24.88 -5.99 21.53
CA GLU A 532 -25.66 -6.13 22.77
C GLU A 532 -25.51 -4.90 23.68
N ASP A 533 -24.29 -4.40 23.91
CA ASP A 533 -24.04 -3.24 24.78
C ASP A 533 -24.67 -1.96 24.23
N LEU A 534 -24.75 -1.78 22.91
CA LEU A 534 -25.42 -0.64 22.27
C LEU A 534 -26.94 -0.79 22.20
N GLY A 535 -27.48 -1.97 22.56
CA GLY A 535 -28.91 -2.26 22.54
C GLY A 535 -29.44 -2.75 21.18
N GLY A 536 -28.56 -3.23 20.30
CA GLY A 536 -28.93 -3.96 19.10
C GLY A 536 -29.56 -5.32 19.42
N ASP A 537 -30.26 -5.91 18.45
CA ASP A 537 -30.89 -7.22 18.61
C ASP A 537 -29.88 -8.32 18.31
N VAL A 538 -29.64 -9.20 19.28
CA VAL A 538 -28.75 -10.36 19.17
C VAL A 538 -29.51 -11.67 19.39
N GLY A 539 -30.84 -11.62 19.35
CA GLY A 539 -31.72 -12.73 19.73
C GLY A 539 -31.61 -13.95 18.82
N ASP A 540 -31.34 -13.71 17.54
CA ASP A 540 -31.16 -14.76 16.52
C ASP A 540 -29.67 -15.08 16.27
N MET A 541 -28.76 -14.20 16.70
CA MET A 541 -27.31 -14.39 16.64
C MET A 541 -26.79 -15.42 17.65
N VAL A 542 -25.66 -16.06 17.32
CA VAL A 542 -24.96 -16.98 18.22
C VAL A 542 -23.62 -16.38 18.65
N ARG A 543 -23.38 -16.33 19.96
CA ARG A 543 -22.07 -15.95 20.51
C ARG A 543 -21.21 -17.21 20.69
N PRO A 544 -19.97 -17.27 20.14
CA PRO A 544 -19.05 -18.39 20.37
C PRO A 544 -18.78 -18.64 21.87
N GLU A 545 -18.70 -19.90 22.26
CA GLU A 545 -18.28 -20.31 23.61
C GLU A 545 -16.75 -20.14 23.79
N VAL A 546 -16.31 -19.99 25.04
CA VAL A 546 -14.89 -20.05 25.40
C VAL A 546 -14.61 -21.47 25.87
N GLU A 547 -13.70 -22.18 25.19
CA GLU A 547 -13.34 -23.56 25.54
C GLU A 547 -12.31 -23.68 26.67
#